data_AF-A0AAU9CUM6-F1
#
_entry.id   AF-A0AAU9CUM6-F1
#
_cell.length_a   1.000
_cell.length_b   1.000
_cell.length_c   1.000
_cell.angle_alpha   90.00
_cell.angle_beta   90.00
_cell.angle_gamma   90.00
#
_symmetry.space_group_name_H-M   'P 1'
#
loop_
_entity.id
_entity.type
_entity.pdbx_description
1 polymer ?
#
loop_
_entity_poly.entity_id
_entity_poly.type
_entity_poly.pdbx_seq_one_letter_code
_entity_poly.pdbx_strand_id
1 'polypeptide(L)'
;MPDLLFPATSIDVEYDSSAHHLGADEVLHDKLRQLALEASGITVMPITGPVVREYGQLVAAADAIAAAVNGRDPSPLSERLEERRRELYRQLFRLRSLW
;
A
#
# COMPACT_ATOMS: atom_id res chain seq x y z
N MET A 1 7.28 -9.83 -7.24
CA MET A 1 7.97 -8.61 -7.71
C MET A 1 7.28 -7.47 -6.99
N PRO A 2 8.03 -6.52 -6.40
CA PRO A 2 7.44 -5.40 -5.67
C PRO A 2 6.50 -4.60 -6.58
N ASP A 3 5.36 -4.15 -6.05
CA ASP A 3 4.48 -3.24 -6.79
C ASP A 3 5.07 -1.83 -6.81
N LEU A 4 5.66 -1.41 -5.67
CA LEU A 4 6.45 -0.18 -5.57
C LEU A 4 7.71 -0.46 -4.75
N LEU A 5 8.87 -0.11 -5.31
CA LEU A 5 10.17 -0.21 -4.63
C LEU A 5 10.79 1.18 -4.48
N PHE A 6 11.25 1.50 -3.27
CA PHE A 6 12.01 2.70 -2.95
C PHE A 6 13.45 2.32 -2.56
N PRO A 7 14.39 2.26 -3.53
CA PRO A 7 15.73 1.71 -3.28
C PRO A 7 16.55 2.51 -2.27
N ALA A 8 16.40 3.84 -2.26
CA ALA A 8 17.16 4.73 -1.38
C ALA A 8 16.88 4.49 0.11
N THR A 9 15.69 4.00 0.44
CA THR A 9 15.26 3.71 1.81
C THR A 9 15.06 2.23 2.09
N SER A 10 15.33 1.35 1.12
CA SER A 10 15.08 -0.09 1.21
C SER A 10 13.64 -0.41 1.63
N ILE A 11 12.66 0.26 1.03
CA ILE A 11 11.23 0.01 1.29
C ILE A 11 10.58 -0.65 0.08
N ASP A 12 9.88 -1.74 0.32
CA ASP A 12 9.03 -2.44 -0.63
C ASP A 12 7.56 -2.29 -0.20
N VAL A 13 6.68 -1.89 -1.13
CA VAL A 13 5.23 -1.86 -0.91
C VAL A 13 4.60 -2.89 -1.83
N GLU A 14 3.89 -3.85 -1.24
CA GLU A 14 3.24 -4.95 -1.94
C GLU A 14 1.72 -4.87 -1.77
N TYR A 15 0.97 -4.97 -2.86
CA TYR A 15 -0.48 -5.13 -2.80
C TYR A 15 -0.84 -6.61 -2.60
N ASP A 16 -1.34 -6.92 -1.42
CA ASP A 16 -1.87 -8.23 -1.08
C ASP A 16 -3.30 -8.37 -1.64
N SER A 17 -3.35 -8.82 -2.90
CA SER A 17 -4.59 -9.14 -3.63
C SER A 17 -5.30 -10.38 -3.10
N SER A 18 -4.67 -11.06 -2.15
CA SER A 18 -4.82 -12.47 -1.85
C SER A 18 -5.54 -12.74 -0.53
N ALA A 19 -5.84 -11.68 0.23
CA ALA A 19 -6.54 -11.70 1.52
C ALA A 19 -7.87 -12.47 1.55
N HIS A 20 -8.43 -12.87 0.39
CA HIS A 20 -9.69 -13.62 0.30
C HIS A 20 -9.65 -14.89 -0.56
N HIS A 21 -8.54 -15.24 -1.23
CA HIS A 21 -8.57 -16.27 -2.30
C HIS A 21 -7.36 -17.22 -2.40
N LEU A 22 -6.41 -17.22 -1.46
CA LEU A 22 -5.26 -18.13 -1.54
C LEU A 22 -5.41 -19.39 -0.69
N GLY A 23 -4.82 -20.48 -1.20
CA GLY A 23 -4.57 -21.70 -0.43
C GLY A 23 -3.47 -21.47 0.61
N ALA A 24 -3.41 -22.33 1.64
CA ALA A 24 -2.43 -22.22 2.73
C ALA A 24 -0.96 -22.18 2.26
N ASP A 25 -0.65 -22.88 1.16
CA ASP A 25 0.70 -22.95 0.59
C ASP A 25 1.15 -21.62 -0.03
N GLU A 26 0.25 -20.88 -0.66
CA GLU A 26 0.56 -19.59 -1.29
C GLU A 26 0.76 -18.51 -0.21
N VAL A 27 -0.03 -18.53 0.86
CA VAL A 27 0.16 -17.65 2.04
C VAL A 27 1.53 -17.90 2.68
N LEU A 28 1.91 -19.17 2.83
CA LEU A 28 3.23 -19.52 3.37
C LEU A 28 4.35 -19.05 2.44
N HIS A 29 4.20 -19.23 1.13
CA HIS A 29 5.19 -18.79 0.15
C HIS A 29 5.39 -17.26 0.16
N ASP A 30 4.31 -16.50 0.16
CA ASP A 30 4.38 -15.03 0.25
C ASP A 30 5.02 -14.59 1.57
N LYS A 31 4.68 -15.25 2.69
CA LYS A 31 5.29 -14.90 3.97
C LYS A 31 6.79 -15.20 4.01
N LEU A 32 7.22 -16.32 3.43
CA LEU A 32 8.64 -16.66 3.31
C LEU A 32 9.38 -15.65 2.41
N ARG A 33 8.76 -15.19 1.31
CA ARG A 33 9.33 -14.12 0.47
C ARG A 33 9.53 -12.84 1.28
N GLN A 34 8.50 -12.40 2.00
CA GLN A 34 8.57 -11.19 2.82
C GLN A 34 9.67 -11.29 3.89
N LEU A 35 9.75 -12.43 4.58
CA LEU A 35 10.81 -12.67 5.58
C LEU A 35 12.21 -12.63 4.96
N ALA A 36 12.38 -13.15 3.74
CA ALA A 36 13.67 -13.09 3.05
C ALA A 36 14.08 -11.65 2.68
N LEU A 37 13.11 -10.83 2.25
CA LEU A 37 13.34 -9.40 1.98
C LEU A 37 13.69 -8.65 3.27
N GLU A 38 12.93 -8.86 4.34
CA GLU A 38 13.20 -8.28 5.66
C GLU A 38 14.59 -8.68 6.18
N ALA A 39 14.97 -9.96 6.05
CA ALA A 39 16.31 -10.43 6.41
C ALA A 39 17.44 -9.78 5.59
N SER A 40 17.13 -9.32 4.37
CA SER A 40 18.07 -8.58 3.52
C SER A 40 18.15 -7.07 3.83
N GLY A 41 17.39 -6.60 4.83
CA GLY A 41 17.34 -5.20 5.23
C GLY A 41 16.28 -4.37 4.49
N ILE A 42 15.37 -5.03 3.75
CA ILE A 42 14.26 -4.36 3.06
C ILE A 42 13.02 -4.38 3.94
N THR A 43 12.48 -3.22 4.27
CA THR A 43 11.21 -3.12 4.98
C THR A 43 10.06 -3.37 4.00
N VAL A 44 9.25 -4.39 4.27
CA VAL A 44 8.07 -4.70 3.46
C VAL A 44 6.81 -4.09 4.08
N MET A 45 6.04 -3.36 3.29
CA MET A 45 4.79 -2.70 3.69
C MET A 45 3.62 -3.27 2.87
N PRO A 46 2.93 -4.32 3.36
CA PRO A 46 1.82 -4.92 2.65
C PRO A 46 0.55 -4.05 2.73
N ILE A 47 -0.13 -3.88 1.61
CA ILE A 47 -1.39 -3.14 1.46
C ILE A 47 -2.48 -4.09 0.98
N THR A 48 -3.55 -4.24 1.75
CA THR A 48 -4.61 -5.21 1.46
C THR A 48 -5.79 -4.62 0.70
N GLY A 49 -6.60 -5.48 0.08
CA GLY A 49 -7.87 -5.11 -0.55
C GLY A 49 -8.81 -4.28 0.34
N PRO A 50 -9.06 -4.65 1.61
CA PRO A 50 -9.84 -3.83 2.53
C PRO A 50 -9.26 -2.42 2.77
N VAL A 51 -7.94 -2.31 2.94
CA VAL A 51 -7.25 -1.02 3.16
C VAL A 51 -7.45 -0.08 1.99
N VAL A 52 -7.34 -0.58 0.74
CA VAL A 52 -7.50 0.29 -0.43
C VAL A 52 -8.95 0.73 -0.66
N ARG A 53 -9.94 -0.05 -0.18
CA ARG A 53 -11.38 0.20 -0.39
C ARG A 53 -12.02 1.13 0.64
N GLU A 54 -11.27 1.56 1.66
CA GLU A 54 -11.69 2.58 2.60
C GLU A 54 -10.78 3.80 2.43
N TYR A 55 -11.38 4.98 2.25
CA TYR A 55 -10.65 6.19 1.91
C TYR A 55 -9.65 6.58 3.00
N GLY A 56 -10.10 6.57 4.27
CA GLY A 56 -9.27 6.92 5.41
C GLY A 56 -8.09 5.97 5.56
N GLN A 57 -8.31 4.67 5.42
CA GLN A 57 -7.26 3.64 5.49
C GLN A 57 -6.26 3.77 4.35
N LEU A 58 -6.71 4.01 3.12
CA LEU A 58 -5.82 4.23 1.98
C LEU A 58 -4.95 5.47 2.19
N VAL A 59 -5.54 6.57 2.68
CA VAL A 59 -4.80 7.79 3.01
C VAL A 59 -3.78 7.54 4.12
N ALA A 60 -4.18 6.88 5.21
CA ALA A 60 -3.29 6.58 6.31
C ALA A 60 -2.13 5.67 5.88
N ALA A 61 -2.39 4.69 5.01
CA ALA A 61 -1.35 3.84 4.44
C ALA A 61 -0.37 4.63 3.56
N ALA A 62 -0.89 5.51 2.69
CA ALA A 62 -0.06 6.37 1.85
C ALA A 62 0.82 7.32 2.69
N ASP A 63 0.26 7.90 3.75
CA ASP A 63 0.99 8.79 4.66
C ASP A 63 2.07 8.02 5.45
N ALA A 64 1.79 6.78 5.89
CA ALA A 64 2.78 5.93 6.54
C ALA A 64 3.93 5.55 5.59
N ILE A 65 3.63 5.20 4.33
CA ILE A 65 4.65 4.95 3.30
C ILE A 65 5.48 6.21 3.06
N ALA A 66 4.83 7.36 2.90
CA ALA A 66 5.52 8.64 2.70
C ALA A 66 6.42 8.99 3.90
N ALA A 67 5.97 8.72 5.12
CA ALA A 67 6.76 8.96 6.32
C ALA A 67 7.99 8.06 6.39
N ALA A 68 7.84 6.77 6.07
CA ALA A 68 8.94 5.82 6.04
C ALA A 68 9.97 6.16 4.95
N VAL A 69 9.52 6.58 3.76
CA VAL A 69 10.39 6.97 2.64
C VAL A 69 11.09 8.31 2.90
N ASN A 70 10.44 9.28 3.52
CA ASN A 70 11.01 10.61 3.72
C ASN A 70 11.67 10.82 5.10
N GLY A 71 11.51 9.87 6.02
CA GLY A 71 11.98 9.97 7.40
C GLY A 71 11.24 11.02 8.24
N ARG A 72 10.05 11.47 7.80
CA ARG A 72 9.23 12.48 8.48
C ARG A 72 7.78 12.41 8.04
N ASP A 73 6.87 12.80 8.91
CA ASP A 73 5.44 12.84 8.58
C ASP A 73 5.15 13.82 7.44
N PRO A 74 4.23 13.45 6.52
CA PRO A 74 3.80 14.35 5.45
C PRO A 74 3.07 15.56 6.03
N SER A 75 3.26 16.72 5.39
CA SER A 75 2.51 17.92 5.73
C SER A 75 1.03 17.77 5.34
N PRO A 76 0.10 18.35 6.12
CA PRO A 76 -1.31 18.36 5.75
C PRO A 76 -1.53 18.97 4.37
N LEU A 77 -2.41 18.34 3.57
CA LEU A 77 -2.84 18.91 2.31
C LEU A 77 -3.73 20.14 2.54
N SER A 78 -3.72 21.09 1.60
CA SER A 78 -4.74 22.13 1.58
C SER A 78 -6.11 21.53 1.28
N GLU A 79 -7.18 22.20 1.73
CA GLU A 79 -8.57 21.74 1.53
C GLU A 79 -8.85 21.39 0.06
N ARG A 80 -8.41 22.25 -0.87
CA ARG A 80 -8.56 22.02 -2.32
C ARG A 80 -7.87 20.74 -2.81
N LEU A 81 -6.68 20.42 -2.28
CA LEU A 81 -5.96 19.20 -2.66
C LEU A 81 -6.60 17.96 -2.03
N GLU A 82 -7.12 18.08 -0.82
CA GLU A 82 -7.87 17.02 -0.15
C GLU A 82 -9.18 16.69 -0.89
N GLU A 83 -9.91 17.71 -1.34
CA GLU A 83 -11.09 17.53 -2.21
C GLU A 83 -10.73 16.81 -3.51
N ARG A 84 -9.62 17.21 -4.14
CA ARG A 84 -9.13 16.55 -5.36
C ARG A 84 -8.74 15.09 -5.10
N ARG A 85 -8.08 14.80 -3.96
CA ARG A 85 -7.71 13.44 -3.55
C ARG A 85 -8.96 12.56 -3.36
N ARG A 86 -10.00 13.08 -2.71
CA ARG A 86 -11.30 12.38 -2.56
C ARG A 86 -11.99 12.14 -3.90
N GLU A 87 -11.94 13.09 -4.81
CA GLU A 87 -12.49 12.93 -6.16
C GLU A 87 -11.77 11.82 -6.93
N LEU A 88 -10.44 11.82 -6.93
CA LEU A 88 -9.63 10.78 -7.57
C LEU A 88 -9.92 9.39 -6.99
N TYR A 89 -10.03 9.29 -5.66
CA TYR A 89 -10.43 8.06 -5.00
C TYR A 89 -11.80 7.56 -5.50
N ARG A 90 -12.81 8.44 -5.54
CA ARG A 90 -14.14 8.11 -6.04
C ARG A 90 -14.10 7.65 -7.49
N GLN A 91 -13.28 8.26 -8.34
CA GLN A 91 -13.11 7.84 -9.75
C GLN A 91 -12.47 6.46 -9.87
N LEU A 92 -11.41 6.20 -9.10
CA LEU A 92 -10.68 4.93 -9.11
C LEU A 92 -11.60 3.74 -8.75
N PHE A 93 -12.48 3.92 -7.77
CA PHE A 93 -13.39 2.86 -7.32
C PHE A 93 -14.74 2.84 -8.06
N ARG A 94 -15.19 3.96 -8.65
CA ARG A 94 -16.36 3.98 -9.56
C ARG A 94 -16.08 3.21 -10.85
N LEU A 95 -14.86 3.28 -11.39
CA LEU A 95 -14.47 2.54 -12.59
C LEU A 95 -14.38 1.02 -12.36
N ARG A 96 -14.14 0.57 -11.13
CA ARG A 96 -14.06 -0.86 -10.77
C ARG A 96 -15.41 -1.55 -10.56
N SER A 97 -16.52 -0.82 -10.48
CA SER A 97 -17.88 -1.38 -10.37
C SER A 97 -18.56 -1.70 -11.70
N LEU A 98 -17.84 -1.58 -12.82
CA LEU A 98 -18.34 -1.84 -14.19
C LEU A 98 -17.77 -3.12 -14.83
N TRP A 99 -17.04 -3.94 -14.06
CA TRP A 99 -16.45 -5.21 -14.49
C TRP A 99 -16.78 -6.32 -13.49
#